data_AF-A0A534VFY8-F1
#
_entry.id   AF-A0A534VFY8-F1
#
_cell.length_a   1.000
_cell.length_b   1.000
_cell.length_c   1.000
_cell.angle_alpha   90.00
_cell.angle_beta   90.00
_cell.angle_gamma   90.00
#
_symmetry.space_group_name_H-M   'P 1'
#
loop_
_entity.id
_entity.type
_entity.pdbx_description
1 polymer ?
#
loop_
_entity_poly.entity_id
_entity_poly.type
_entity_poly.pdbx_seq_one_letter_code
_entity_poly.pdbx_strand_id
1 'polypeptide(L)'
;MTIEATPTAEDVVARVRAACPDADLVFVFGAGCCEGTAPHLFAGYALTPEHARVGTAGGVGVFADAHVRRLYAEQRVVLDAEEDPLADGFSA
;
A
#
# COMPACT_ATOMS: atom_id res chain seq x y z
N MET A 1 6.85 -11.62 5.86
CA MET A 1 5.63 -11.40 5.07
C MET A 1 5.92 -11.55 3.59
N THR A 2 4.91 -11.96 2.84
CA THR A 2 4.84 -11.85 1.37
C THR A 2 3.57 -11.11 1.00
N ILE A 3 3.58 -10.42 -0.14
CA ILE A 3 2.41 -9.71 -0.67
C ILE A 3 1.82 -10.49 -1.84
N GLU A 4 0.50 -10.61 -1.83
CA GLU A 4 -0.30 -10.94 -3.00
C GLU A 4 -1.36 -9.85 -3.18
N ALA A 5 -1.56 -9.39 -4.40
CA ALA A 5 -2.65 -8.47 -4.72
C ALA A 5 -3.79 -9.24 -5.38
N THR A 6 -5.02 -8.87 -5.04
CA THR A 6 -6.21 -9.36 -5.74
C THR A 6 -6.31 -8.72 -7.13
N PRO A 7 -7.05 -9.32 -8.09
CA PRO A 7 -7.33 -8.69 -9.37
C PRO A 7 -7.96 -7.30 -9.23
N THR A 8 -8.88 -7.13 -8.27
CA THR A 8 -9.50 -5.83 -7.99
C THR A 8 -8.47 -4.79 -7.56
N ALA A 9 -7.52 -5.15 -6.70
CA ALA A 9 -6.44 -4.26 -6.31
C ALA A 9 -5.53 -3.89 -7.50
N GLU A 10 -5.20 -4.85 -8.34
CA GLU A 10 -4.41 -4.61 -9.57
C GLU A 10 -5.12 -3.61 -10.50
N ASP A 11 -6.43 -3.77 -10.71
CA ASP A 11 -7.24 -2.88 -11.54
C ASP A 11 -7.34 -1.45 -10.96
N VAL A 12 -7.51 -1.32 -9.65
CA VAL A 12 -7.49 -0.02 -8.96
C VAL A 12 -6.14 0.65 -9.14
N VAL A 13 -5.03 -0.05 -8.94
CA VAL A 13 -3.67 0.51 -9.12
C VAL A 13 -3.45 0.94 -10.57
N ALA A 14 -3.91 0.15 -11.55
CA ALA A 14 -3.81 0.51 -12.96
C ALA A 14 -4.54 1.83 -13.27
N ARG A 15 -5.73 2.05 -12.71
CA ARG A 15 -6.48 3.32 -12.86
C ARG A 15 -5.78 4.49 -12.20
N VAL A 16 -5.24 4.32 -10.98
CA VAL A 16 -4.46 5.36 -10.30
C VAL A 16 -3.25 5.74 -11.13
N ARG A 17 -2.46 4.76 -11.61
CA ARG A 17 -1.30 5.00 -12.49
C ARG A 17 -1.66 5.75 -13.78
N ALA A 18 -2.81 5.42 -14.37
CA ALA A 18 -3.28 6.14 -15.56
C ALA A 18 -3.70 7.58 -15.25
N ALA A 19 -4.23 7.86 -14.05
CA ALA A 19 -4.64 9.19 -13.61
C ALA A 19 -3.45 10.10 -13.23
N CYS A 20 -2.34 9.52 -12.76
CA CYS A 20 -1.13 10.25 -12.39
C CYS A 20 0.16 9.61 -12.99
N PRO A 21 0.37 9.70 -14.31
CA PRO A 21 1.41 8.95 -15.02
C PRO A 21 2.85 9.28 -14.58
N ASP A 22 3.09 10.49 -14.11
CA ASP A 22 4.42 10.96 -13.66
C ASP A 22 4.63 10.81 -12.15
N ALA A 23 3.63 10.30 -11.41
CA ALA A 23 3.75 10.14 -9.98
C ALA A 23 4.62 8.92 -9.61
N ASP A 24 5.57 9.14 -8.69
CA ASP A 24 6.29 8.05 -8.04
C ASP A 24 5.40 7.40 -6.99
N LEU A 25 4.65 6.38 -7.41
CA LEU A 25 3.68 5.71 -6.57
C LEU A 25 4.33 4.64 -5.70
N VAL A 26 3.89 4.55 -4.44
CA VAL A 26 4.39 3.55 -3.49
C VAL A 26 3.33 3.17 -2.46
N PHE A 27 3.23 1.88 -2.17
CA PHE A 27 2.45 1.38 -1.03
C PHE A 27 3.29 1.36 0.24
N VAL A 28 2.74 1.88 1.33
CA VAL A 28 3.41 1.92 2.64
C VAL A 28 2.49 1.38 3.72
N PHE A 29 2.88 0.27 4.34
CA PHE A 29 2.37 -0.17 5.64
C PHE A 29 3.12 0.54 6.76
N GLY A 30 2.47 0.72 7.92
CA GLY A 30 3.05 1.42 9.08
C GLY A 30 2.76 2.92 9.11
N ALA A 31 2.11 3.47 8.07
CA ALA A 31 1.63 4.84 8.06
C ALA A 31 0.22 4.92 8.69
N GLY A 32 0.03 5.75 9.73
CA GLY A 32 -1.28 6.04 10.33
C GLY A 32 -1.51 5.44 11.74
N CYS A 33 -2.72 5.62 12.28
CA CYS A 33 -3.06 5.36 13.69
C CYS A 33 -3.66 3.95 13.99
N CYS A 34 -4.02 3.16 12.96
CA CYS A 34 -4.64 1.84 13.12
C CYS A 34 -3.63 0.69 13.05
N GLU A 35 -2.57 0.75 13.88
CA GLU A 35 -1.42 -0.18 13.86
C GLU A 35 -0.68 -0.26 12.49
N GLY A 36 -1.02 0.62 11.54
CA GLY A 36 -0.44 0.66 10.20
C GLY A 36 -0.65 -0.59 9.35
N THR A 37 -1.68 -1.39 9.67
CA THR A 37 -1.93 -2.71 9.07
C THR A 37 -2.62 -2.65 7.71
N ALA A 38 -3.30 -1.55 7.39
CA ALA A 38 -3.76 -1.25 6.04
C ALA A 38 -2.70 -0.41 5.32
N PRO A 39 -2.24 -0.81 4.12
CA PRO A 39 -1.27 -0.03 3.38
C PRO A 39 -1.95 1.17 2.72
N HIS A 40 -1.25 2.30 2.69
CA HIS A 40 -1.67 3.48 1.94
C HIS A 40 -0.88 3.57 0.64
N LEU A 41 -1.53 3.99 -0.45
CA LEU A 41 -0.87 4.32 -1.71
C LEU A 41 -0.58 5.82 -1.75
N PHE A 42 0.69 6.18 -1.88
CA PHE A 42 1.13 7.57 -1.93
C PHE A 42 1.81 7.91 -3.26
N ALA A 43 1.77 9.18 -3.64
CA ALA A 43 2.62 9.76 -4.68
C ALA A 43 3.76 10.56 -4.02
N GLY A 44 5.02 10.19 -4.28
CA GLY A 44 6.20 10.91 -3.79
C GLY A 44 6.48 10.75 -2.29
N TYR A 45 6.11 9.61 -1.69
CA TYR A 45 6.38 9.37 -0.27
C TYR A 45 7.87 9.15 -0.02
N ALA A 46 8.42 9.90 0.94
CA ALA A 46 9.82 9.76 1.35
C ALA A 46 10.00 8.52 2.23
N LEU A 47 10.48 7.43 1.63
CA LEU A 47 10.86 6.22 2.37
C LEU A 47 12.05 6.51 3.29
N THR A 48 11.96 6.02 4.52
CA THR A 48 13.06 6.03 5.49
C THR A 48 13.80 4.68 5.47
N PRO A 49 15.02 4.59 6.03
CA PRO A 49 15.77 3.33 6.12
C PRO A 49 15.06 2.18 6.84
N GLU A 50 14.06 2.49 7.69
CA GLU A 50 13.23 1.47 8.37
C GLU A 50 12.27 0.76 7.43
N HIS A 51 11.95 1.36 6.28
CA HIS A 51 11.06 0.78 5.28
C HIS A 51 11.82 -0.19 4.40
N ALA A 52 11.44 -1.46 4.45
CA ALA A 52 11.93 -2.45 3.50
C ALA A 52 10.84 -2.82 2.50
N ARG A 53 11.25 -3.06 1.26
CA ARG A 53 10.35 -3.59 0.22
C ARG A 53 9.96 -5.03 0.59
N VAL A 54 8.67 -5.30 0.58
CA VAL A 54 8.07 -6.59 0.94
C VAL A 54 7.27 -7.23 -0.20
N GLY A 55 7.08 -6.50 -1.30
CA GLY A 55 6.46 -7.05 -2.51
C GLY A 55 6.12 -5.99 -3.56
N THR A 56 5.13 -6.33 -4.38
CA THR A 56 4.57 -5.47 -5.44
C THR A 56 3.07 -5.71 -5.59
N ALA A 57 2.34 -4.69 -6.02
CA ALA A 57 0.96 -4.75 -6.48
C ALA A 57 0.79 -3.76 -7.66
N GLY A 58 0.24 -4.16 -8.80
CA GLY A 58 0.07 -3.27 -9.96
C GLY A 58 1.38 -2.74 -10.56
N GLY A 59 2.48 -3.44 -10.32
CA GLY A 59 3.84 -2.98 -10.62
C GLY A 59 4.38 -1.89 -9.68
N VAL A 60 3.62 -1.50 -8.66
CA VAL A 60 4.01 -0.54 -7.62
C VAL A 60 4.69 -1.26 -6.47
N GLY A 61 5.77 -0.69 -5.93
CA GLY A 61 6.48 -1.26 -4.79
C GLY A 61 5.67 -1.18 -3.50
N VAL A 62 5.70 -2.25 -2.70
CA VAL A 62 5.05 -2.31 -1.39
C VAL A 62 6.12 -2.37 -0.30
N PHE A 63 6.05 -1.44 0.66
CA PHE A 63 7.03 -1.25 1.71
C PHE A 63 6.37 -1.33 3.09
N ALA A 64 7.11 -1.80 4.06
CA ALA A 64 6.67 -1.92 5.45
C ALA A 64 7.84 -1.61 6.40
N ASP A 65 7.53 -0.99 7.54
CA ASP A 65 8.50 -0.75 8.61
C ASP A 65 8.86 -2.04 9.38
N ALA A 66 9.81 -1.93 10.31
CA ALA A 66 10.25 -3.07 11.13
C ALA A 66 9.17 -3.62 12.07
N HIS A 67 8.17 -2.82 12.45
CA HIS A 67 7.07 -3.27 13.31
C HIS A 67 6.12 -4.17 12.52
N VAL A 68 5.59 -3.69 11.41
CA VAL A 68 4.66 -4.43 10.55
C VAL A 68 5.29 -5.71 10.00
N ARG A 69 6.57 -5.64 9.59
CA ARG A 69 7.30 -6.82 9.10
C ARG A 69 7.40 -7.93 10.14
N ARG A 70 7.49 -7.57 11.42
CA ARG A 70 7.52 -8.51 12.54
C ARG A 70 6.13 -9.05 12.85
N LEU A 71 5.11 -8.19 12.81
CA LEU A 71 3.71 -8.57 13.03
C LEU A 71 3.25 -9.62 12.00
N TYR A 72 3.60 -9.43 10.73
CA TYR A 72 3.28 -10.35 9.63
C TYR A 72 4.47 -11.24 9.24
N ALA A 73 5.38 -11.53 10.17
CA ALA A 73 6.48 -12.45 9.90
C ALA A 73 5.92 -13.79 9.39
N GLU A 74 6.49 -14.30 8.29
CA GLU A 74 6.09 -15.56 7.65
C GLU A 74 4.64 -15.65 7.13
N GLN A 75 3.84 -14.59 7.26
CA GLN A 75 2.47 -14.55 6.74
C GLN A 75 2.39 -14.09 5.28
N ARG A 76 1.39 -14.60 4.56
CA ARG A 76 0.95 -14.08 3.28
C ARG A 76 -0.12 -13.02 3.54
N VAL A 77 0.16 -11.79 3.12
CA VAL A 77 -0.77 -10.67 3.23
C VAL A 77 -1.42 -10.46 1.87
N VAL A 78 -2.74 -10.52 1.85
CA VAL A 78 -3.54 -10.25 0.65
C VAL A 78 -3.90 -8.76 0.66
N LEU A 79 -3.42 -8.03 -0.33
CA LEU A 79 -3.79 -6.65 -0.61
C LEU A 79 -5.01 -6.69 -1.52
N ASP A 80 -6.15 -6.34 -0.95
CA ASP A 80 -7.41 -6.20 -1.67
C ASP A 80 -7.81 -4.73 -1.74
N ALA A 81 -8.67 -4.41 -2.70
CA ALA A 81 -9.26 -3.09 -2.83
C ALA A 81 -10.77 -3.21 -2.91
N GLU A 82 -11.45 -2.42 -2.09
CA GLU A 82 -12.90 -2.29 -2.12
C GLU A 82 -13.24 -0.90 -2.64
N GLU A 83 -14.06 -0.85 -3.69
CA GLU A 83 -14.60 0.41 -4.20
C GLU A 83 -15.88 0.73 -3.44
N ASP A 84 -15.80 1.63 -2.47
CA ASP A 84 -16.96 2.11 -1.73
C ASP A 84 -17.48 3.41 -2.36
N PRO A 85 -18.69 3.42 -2.95
CA PRO A 85 -19.30 4.62 -3.52
C PRO A 85 -19.68 5.69 -2.48
N LEU A 86 -19.62 5.36 -1.18
CA LEU A 86 -19.80 6.30 -0.07
C LEU A 86 -18.45 6.81 0.50
N ALA A 87 -17.32 6.33 -0.01
CA ALA A 87 -16.02 6.80 0.44
C ALA A 87 -15.75 8.22 -0.07
N ASP A 88 -15.84 9.19 0.85
CA ASP A 88 -15.23 10.51 0.78
C ASP A 88 -14.78 10.92 2.20
N GLY A 89 -13.65 11.65 2.36
CA GLY A 89 -13.31 12.17 3.69
C GLY A 89 -12.08 13.08 3.82
N PHE A 90 -12.20 14.08 4.72
CA PHE A 90 -11.13 14.92 5.32
C PHE A 90 -11.57 15.43 6.70
N SER A 91 -10.64 15.60 7.65
CA SER A 91 -10.77 16.52 8.80
C SER A 91 -9.37 16.88 9.36
N ALA A 92 -9.31 18.03 10.05
CA ALA A 92 -8.14 18.91 10.22
C ALA A 92 -6.96 18.35 11.02
#